data_AF-A0ABD0Z6U1-F1
#
_entry.id   AF-A0ABD0Z6U1-F1
#
_cell.length_a   1.000
_cell.length_b   1.000
_cell.length_c   1.000
_cell.angle_alpha   90.00
_cell.angle_beta   90.00
_cell.angle_gamma   90.00
#
_symmetry.space_group_name_H-M   'P 1'
#
loop_
_entity.id
_entity.type
_entity.pdbx_description
1 polymer ?
#
loop_
_entity_poly.entity_id
_entity_poly.type
_entity_poly.pdbx_seq_one_letter_code
_entity_poly.pdbx_strand_id
1 'polypeptide(L)'
;MHQEIIGNQPLVASVCEKAQQLVDQTKDTSLNTYLLSIKELFNNIVSKSQDLLNKLECSVADHTEFSLKCQAVRDWLNTEKDRVNVCNDMTGEKADIKKRIESLKGISDNIKEGICKLEQLKTLSSTVKKTTTKSGISFLEKDINKLEGSYKKLIEQVVEEHKVYKSKLQETSTWLTPLEDKLKFVESETCFENKNKMLQSLVAELEQASPWLNNLTTAGERLYPDTAASGRDTIRTELRAIRDR
;
A
#
# COMPACT_ATOMS: atom_id res chain seq x y z
N MET A 1 -20.61 -34.05 -8.66
CA MET A 1 -21.78 -33.54 -9.42
C MET A 1 -21.65 -33.68 -10.94
N HIS A 2 -20.83 -32.91 -11.69
CA HIS A 2 -20.77 -33.06 -13.17
C HIS A 2 -20.34 -34.48 -13.60
N GLN A 3 -19.32 -35.04 -12.93
CA GLN A 3 -18.90 -36.44 -13.11
C GLN A 3 -20.03 -37.46 -12.82
N GLU A 4 -20.88 -37.21 -11.83
CA GLU A 4 -22.05 -38.05 -11.54
C GLU A 4 -23.12 -37.95 -12.62
N ILE A 5 -23.33 -36.76 -13.20
CA ILE A 5 -24.25 -36.55 -14.32
C ILE A 5 -23.79 -37.36 -15.54
N ILE A 6 -22.50 -37.28 -15.89
CA ILE A 6 -21.90 -38.08 -16.97
C ILE A 6 -22.00 -39.59 -16.66
N GLY A 7 -21.81 -39.97 -15.40
CA GLY A 7 -21.93 -41.36 -14.95
C GLY A 7 -23.30 -42.00 -15.23
N ASN A 8 -24.37 -41.21 -15.41
CA ASN A 8 -25.71 -41.69 -15.75
C ASN A 8 -25.92 -41.92 -17.25
N GLN A 9 -24.96 -41.59 -18.11
CA GLN A 9 -25.07 -41.74 -19.56
C GLN A 9 -25.36 -43.19 -20.03
N PRO A 10 -24.76 -44.24 -19.45
CA PRO A 10 -25.09 -45.63 -19.79
C PRO A 10 -26.55 -45.99 -19.45
N LEU A 11 -27.09 -45.45 -18.35
CA LEU A 11 -28.47 -45.69 -17.95
C LEU A 11 -29.44 -45.07 -18.95
N VAL A 12 -29.20 -43.81 -19.36
CA VAL A 12 -30.00 -43.13 -20.38
C VAL A 12 -29.92 -43.88 -21.72
N ALA A 13 -28.74 -44.32 -22.13
CA ALA A 13 -28.56 -45.13 -23.32
C ALA A 13 -29.38 -46.44 -23.25
N SER A 14 -29.33 -47.15 -22.11
CA SER A 14 -30.09 -48.39 -21.91
C SER A 14 -31.61 -48.18 -21.92
N VAL A 15 -32.10 -47.12 -21.28
CA VAL A 15 -33.54 -46.77 -21.31
C VAL A 15 -33.97 -46.44 -22.74
N CYS A 16 -33.16 -45.69 -23.48
CA CYS A 16 -33.45 -45.39 -24.87
C CYS A 16 -33.43 -46.64 -25.76
N GLU A 17 -32.50 -47.57 -25.54
CA GLU A 17 -32.43 -48.83 -26.28
C GLU A 17 -33.66 -49.70 -26.04
N LYS A 18 -34.06 -49.88 -24.78
CA LYS A 18 -35.27 -50.65 -24.43
C LYS A 18 -36.55 -50.02 -24.97
N ALA A 19 -36.67 -48.69 -24.91
CA ALA A 19 -37.80 -47.98 -25.49
C ALA A 19 -37.82 -48.10 -27.03
N GLN A 20 -36.66 -48.12 -27.69
CA GLN A 20 -36.58 -48.37 -29.14
C GLN A 20 -37.04 -49.80 -29.48
N GLN A 21 -36.61 -50.81 -28.73
CA GLN A 21 -37.08 -52.19 -28.91
C GLN A 21 -38.60 -52.30 -28.76
N LEU A 22 -39.21 -51.56 -27.83
CA LEU A 22 -40.65 -51.51 -27.67
C LEU A 22 -41.34 -50.89 -28.89
N VAL A 23 -40.83 -49.77 -29.42
CA VAL A 23 -41.33 -49.16 -30.67
C VAL A 23 -41.28 -50.16 -31.82
N ASP A 24 -40.18 -50.91 -31.96
CA ASP A 24 -40.00 -51.86 -33.05
C ASP A 24 -41.01 -53.02 -32.98
N GLN A 25 -41.38 -53.44 -31.76
CA GLN A 25 -42.36 -54.51 -31.49
C GLN A 25 -43.81 -54.04 -31.61
N THR A 26 -44.15 -52.86 -31.08
CA THR A 26 -45.55 -52.37 -31.04
C THR A 26 -45.94 -51.56 -32.27
N LYS A 27 -44.95 -51.10 -33.06
CA LYS A 27 -45.11 -50.14 -34.17
C LYS A 27 -45.70 -48.79 -33.74
N ASP A 28 -45.73 -48.49 -32.44
CA ASP A 28 -46.17 -47.19 -31.93
C ASP A 28 -45.07 -46.14 -32.09
N THR A 29 -45.18 -45.35 -33.16
CA THR A 29 -44.20 -44.30 -33.47
C THR A 29 -44.33 -43.07 -32.58
N SER A 30 -45.40 -42.94 -31.78
CA SER A 30 -45.56 -41.81 -30.85
C SER A 30 -44.50 -41.82 -29.74
N LEU A 31 -43.97 -42.99 -29.40
CA LEU A 31 -42.88 -43.16 -28.41
C LEU A 31 -41.56 -42.51 -28.85
N ASN A 32 -41.31 -42.37 -30.15
CA ASN A 32 -40.07 -41.77 -30.68
C ASN A 32 -39.92 -40.30 -30.23
N THR A 33 -41.02 -39.57 -30.07
CA THR A 33 -41.01 -38.19 -29.58
C THR A 33 -40.43 -38.11 -28.17
N TYR A 34 -40.82 -39.04 -27.29
CA TYR A 34 -40.30 -39.10 -25.92
C TYR A 34 -38.84 -39.54 -25.88
N LEU A 35 -38.44 -40.48 -26.74
CA LEU A 35 -37.04 -40.90 -26.89
C LEU A 35 -36.11 -39.75 -27.25
N LEU A 36 -36.50 -38.96 -28.27
CA LEU A 36 -35.75 -37.78 -28.69
C LEU A 36 -35.70 -36.75 -27.56
N SER A 37 -36.84 -36.48 -26.93
CA SER A 37 -36.94 -35.52 -25.82
C SER A 37 -36.03 -35.89 -24.64
N ILE A 38 -35.99 -37.16 -24.22
CA ILE A 38 -35.13 -37.62 -23.12
C ILE A 38 -33.65 -37.41 -23.46
N LYS A 39 -33.24 -37.77 -24.69
CA LYS A 39 -31.86 -37.59 -25.16
C LYS A 39 -31.47 -36.11 -25.17
N GLU A 40 -32.34 -35.25 -25.70
CA GLU A 40 -32.12 -33.80 -25.74
C GLU A 40 -32.04 -33.20 -24.34
N LEU A 41 -32.95 -33.57 -23.44
CA LEU A 41 -32.94 -33.10 -22.05
C LEU A 41 -31.67 -33.50 -21.32
N PHE A 42 -31.25 -34.77 -21.45
CA PHE A 42 -30.02 -35.23 -20.83
C PHE A 42 -28.79 -34.51 -21.39
N ASN A 43 -28.67 -34.39 -22.71
CA ASN A 43 -27.57 -33.65 -23.34
C ASN A 43 -27.53 -32.18 -22.90
N ASN A 44 -28.70 -31.54 -22.76
CA ASN A 44 -28.80 -30.18 -22.23
C ASN A 44 -28.33 -30.08 -20.77
N ILE A 45 -28.68 -31.05 -19.92
CA ILE A 45 -28.20 -31.10 -18.53
C ILE A 45 -26.68 -31.28 -18.48
N VAL A 46 -26.13 -32.20 -19.28
CA VAL A 46 -24.69 -32.42 -19.42
C VAL A 46 -24.00 -31.11 -19.82
N SER A 47 -24.47 -30.46 -20.88
CA SER A 47 -23.91 -29.17 -21.36
C SER A 47 -23.95 -28.10 -20.28
N LYS A 48 -25.11 -27.87 -19.65
CA LYS A 48 -25.25 -26.84 -18.61
C LYS A 48 -24.37 -27.13 -17.38
N SER A 49 -24.23 -28.41 -17.02
CA SER A 49 -23.39 -28.81 -15.90
C SER A 49 -21.89 -28.64 -16.19
N GLN A 50 -21.46 -28.86 -17.44
CA GLN A 50 -20.10 -28.55 -17.89
C GLN A 50 -19.85 -27.04 -17.87
N ASP A 51 -20.78 -26.23 -18.39
CA ASP A 51 -20.65 -24.78 -18.38
C ASP A 51 -20.55 -24.22 -16.95
N LEU A 52 -21.33 -24.78 -16.02
CA LEU A 52 -21.27 -24.41 -14.62
C LEU A 52 -19.93 -24.82 -13.99
N LEU A 53 -19.43 -26.02 -14.29
CA LEU A 53 -18.13 -26.48 -13.82
C LEU A 53 -17.01 -25.52 -14.27
N ASN A 54 -16.96 -25.21 -15.57
CA ASN A 54 -15.98 -24.28 -16.13
C ASN A 54 -16.04 -22.90 -15.46
N LYS A 55 -17.25 -22.37 -15.22
CA LYS A 55 -17.43 -21.08 -14.53
C LYS A 55 -16.94 -21.12 -13.09
N LEU A 56 -17.18 -22.22 -12.38
CA LEU A 56 -16.71 -22.39 -11.01
C LEU A 56 -15.18 -22.52 -10.96
N GLU A 57 -14.58 -23.26 -11.88
CA GLU A 57 -13.12 -23.39 -11.99
C GLU A 57 -12.46 -22.04 -12.27
N CYS A 58 -12.98 -21.26 -13.23
CA CYS A 58 -12.51 -19.89 -13.45
C CYS A 58 -12.66 -19.01 -12.20
N SER A 59 -13.80 -19.08 -11.51
CA SER A 59 -14.04 -18.31 -10.29
C SER A 59 -13.03 -18.68 -9.18
N VAL A 60 -12.74 -19.97 -9.00
CA VAL A 60 -11.74 -20.45 -8.03
C VAL A 60 -10.35 -19.94 -8.41
N ALA A 61 -9.99 -19.95 -9.70
CA ALA A 61 -8.72 -19.41 -10.17
C ALA A 61 -8.61 -17.90 -9.87
N ASP A 62 -9.62 -17.11 -10.20
CA ASP A 62 -9.65 -15.66 -9.95
C ASP A 62 -9.56 -15.34 -8.44
N HIS A 63 -10.29 -16.07 -7.60
CA HIS A 63 -10.25 -15.92 -6.14
C HIS A 63 -8.88 -16.31 -5.55
N THR A 64 -8.25 -17.35 -6.10
CA THR A 64 -6.91 -17.78 -5.70
C THR A 64 -5.87 -16.71 -6.05
N GLU A 65 -5.93 -16.17 -7.26
CA GLU A 65 -5.06 -15.08 -7.69
C GLU A 65 -5.25 -13.84 -6.80
N PHE A 66 -6.51 -13.48 -6.50
CA PHE A 66 -6.81 -12.35 -5.61
C PHE A 66 -6.19 -12.53 -4.22
N SER A 67 -6.32 -13.73 -3.64
CA SER A 67 -5.73 -14.05 -2.34
C SER A 67 -4.20 -13.91 -2.36
N LEU A 68 -3.54 -14.43 -3.41
CA LEU A 68 -2.10 -14.32 -3.58
C LEU A 68 -1.63 -12.86 -3.73
N LYS A 69 -2.36 -12.04 -4.51
CA LYS A 69 -2.06 -10.60 -4.65
C LYS A 69 -2.25 -9.84 -3.34
N CYS A 70 -3.31 -10.13 -2.58
CA CYS A 70 -3.52 -9.58 -1.24
C CYS A 70 -2.34 -9.90 -0.31
N GLN A 71 -1.87 -11.15 -0.32
CA GLN A 71 -0.73 -11.58 0.48
C GLN A 71 0.56 -10.86 0.04
N ALA A 72 0.81 -10.77 -1.28
CA ALA A 72 1.97 -10.06 -1.81
C ALA A 72 2.00 -8.57 -1.41
N VAL A 73 0.86 -7.87 -1.45
CA VAL A 73 0.76 -6.47 -0.99
C VAL A 73 1.01 -6.36 0.51
N ARG A 74 0.48 -7.30 1.30
CA ARG A 74 0.68 -7.34 2.75
C ARG A 74 2.15 -7.56 3.12
N ASP A 75 2.81 -8.51 2.47
CA ASP A 75 4.23 -8.81 2.71
C ASP A 75 5.12 -7.65 2.29
N TRP A 76 4.79 -7.00 1.17
CA TRP A 76 5.45 -5.78 0.74
C TRP A 76 5.29 -4.67 1.77
N LEU A 77 4.07 -4.40 2.25
CA LEU A 77 3.81 -3.39 3.29
C LEU A 77 4.58 -3.67 4.58
N ASN A 78 4.62 -4.92 5.04
CA ASN A 78 5.36 -5.31 6.23
C ASN A 78 6.87 -5.10 6.04
N THR A 79 7.40 -5.51 4.89
CA THR A 79 8.81 -5.33 4.54
C THR A 79 9.19 -3.85 4.53
N GLU A 80 8.40 -3.00 3.87
CA GLU A 80 8.69 -1.56 3.84
C GLU A 80 8.55 -0.92 5.21
N LYS A 81 7.55 -1.32 6.01
CA LYS A 81 7.40 -0.85 7.38
C LYS A 81 8.61 -1.24 8.25
N ASP A 82 9.10 -2.46 8.14
CA ASP A 82 10.28 -2.92 8.89
C ASP A 82 11.54 -2.17 8.44
N ARG A 83 11.69 -1.91 7.14
CA ARG A 83 12.79 -1.09 6.60
C ARG A 83 12.74 0.34 7.14
N VAL A 84 11.57 0.98 7.20
CA VAL A 84 11.39 2.30 7.82
C VAL A 84 11.76 2.25 9.30
N ASN A 85 11.30 1.22 10.03
CA ASN A 85 11.60 1.07 11.46
C ASN A 85 13.10 0.95 11.76
N VAL A 86 13.84 0.16 10.97
CA VAL A 86 15.31 0.02 11.10
C VAL A 86 16.02 1.35 10.90
N CYS A 87 15.41 2.26 10.13
CA CYS A 87 15.98 3.56 9.83
C CYS A 87 15.62 4.65 10.84
N ASN A 88 14.69 4.39 11.77
CA ASN A 88 14.38 5.28 12.89
C ASN A 88 15.46 5.24 13.99
N ASP A 89 16.41 4.30 13.92
CA ASP A 89 17.56 4.22 14.81
C ASP A 89 18.67 5.20 14.35
N MET A 90 18.89 6.24 15.16
CA MET A 90 19.90 7.28 14.94
C MET A 90 21.28 6.96 15.51
N THR A 91 21.51 5.75 16.05
CA THR A 91 22.79 5.35 16.64
C THR A 91 23.73 4.71 15.61
N GLY A 92 25.05 4.82 15.81
CA GLY A 92 26.07 4.17 14.98
C GLY A 92 27.06 5.12 14.29
N GLU A 93 27.99 4.55 13.54
CA GLU A 93 29.05 5.32 12.88
C GLU A 93 28.58 5.89 11.53
N LYS A 94 29.37 6.81 10.97
CA LYS A 94 29.09 7.46 9.67
C LYS A 94 28.78 6.47 8.54
N ALA A 95 29.37 5.27 8.57
CA ALA A 95 29.11 4.22 7.58
C ALA A 95 27.71 3.61 7.74
N ASP A 96 27.26 3.38 8.98
CA ASP A 96 25.92 2.85 9.29
C ASP A 96 24.84 3.85 8.91
N ILE A 97 25.06 5.14 9.19
CA ILE A 97 24.17 6.23 8.79
C ILE A 97 24.06 6.30 7.26
N LYS A 98 25.17 6.15 6.51
CA LYS A 98 25.14 6.12 5.04
C LYS A 98 24.36 4.92 4.48
N LYS A 99 24.57 3.71 5.03
CA LYS A 99 23.87 2.50 4.59
C LYS A 99 22.36 2.60 4.84
N ARG A 100 21.95 3.18 5.96
CA ARG A 100 20.53 3.48 6.24
C ARG A 100 19.97 4.47 5.21
N ILE A 101 20.67 5.58 4.93
CA ILE A 101 20.26 6.54 3.87
C ILE A 101 20.07 5.86 2.50
N GLU A 102 20.92 4.89 2.14
CA GLU A 102 20.76 4.12 0.90
C GLU A 102 19.54 3.20 0.92
N SER A 103 19.32 2.47 2.02
CA SER A 103 18.11 1.64 2.21
C SER A 103 16.84 2.47 2.01
N LEU A 104 16.86 3.69 2.53
CA LEU A 104 15.76 4.63 2.55
C LEU A 104 15.44 5.28 1.20
N LYS A 105 16.46 5.61 0.41
CA LYS A 105 16.28 5.93 -1.02
C LYS A 105 15.51 4.80 -1.72
N GLY A 106 15.93 3.56 -1.44
CA GLY A 106 15.26 2.39 -1.96
C GLY A 106 13.81 2.23 -1.48
N ILE A 107 13.40 2.79 -0.33
CA ILE A 107 11.98 2.79 0.10
C ILE A 107 11.21 3.84 -0.69
N SER A 108 11.74 5.07 -0.74
CA SER A 108 11.12 6.21 -1.43
C SER A 108 10.87 5.93 -2.92
N ASP A 109 11.86 5.36 -3.60
CA ASP A 109 11.76 4.98 -5.02
C ASP A 109 10.72 3.87 -5.25
N ASN A 110 10.45 3.06 -4.21
CA ASN A 110 9.54 1.93 -4.28
C ASN A 110 8.09 2.25 -3.89
N ILE A 111 7.79 3.45 -3.39
CA ILE A 111 6.42 3.89 -3.06
C ILE A 111 5.48 3.75 -4.27
N LYS A 112 5.98 4.06 -5.47
CA LYS A 112 5.22 3.92 -6.73
C LYS A 112 4.85 2.47 -7.03
N GLU A 113 5.69 1.51 -6.62
CA GLU A 113 5.41 0.08 -6.73
C GLU A 113 4.18 -0.30 -5.90
N GLY A 114 4.09 0.21 -4.66
CA GLY A 114 2.94 0.02 -3.78
C GLY A 114 1.62 0.48 -4.39
N ILE A 115 1.60 1.68 -4.99
CA ILE A 115 0.43 2.20 -5.71
C ILE A 115 0.03 1.27 -6.86
N CYS A 116 1.00 0.85 -7.67
CA CYS A 116 0.75 -0.04 -8.80
C CYS A 116 0.18 -1.39 -8.35
N LYS A 117 0.72 -1.98 -7.28
CA LYS A 117 0.20 -3.24 -6.70
C LYS A 117 -1.23 -3.09 -6.19
N LEU A 118 -1.56 -1.98 -5.53
CA LEU A 118 -2.92 -1.70 -5.05
C LEU A 118 -3.92 -1.52 -6.20
N GLU A 119 -3.55 -0.81 -7.27
CA GLU A 119 -4.44 -0.63 -8.43
C GLU A 119 -4.67 -1.94 -9.20
N GLN A 120 -3.65 -2.78 -9.33
CA GLN A 120 -3.82 -4.14 -9.88
C GLN A 120 -4.79 -4.96 -9.02
N LEU A 121 -4.65 -4.90 -7.69
CA LEU A 121 -5.53 -5.61 -6.76
C LEU A 121 -7.00 -5.14 -6.88
N LYS A 122 -7.25 -3.83 -7.03
CA LYS A 122 -8.60 -3.29 -7.25
C LYS A 122 -9.22 -3.74 -8.57
N THR A 123 -8.41 -3.78 -9.62
CA THR A 123 -8.84 -4.25 -10.94
C THR A 123 -9.26 -5.71 -10.85
N LEU A 124 -8.42 -6.56 -10.23
CA LEU A 124 -8.72 -7.98 -10.02
C LEU A 124 -9.94 -8.17 -9.11
N SER A 125 -10.10 -7.37 -8.05
CA SER A 125 -11.30 -7.38 -7.22
C SER A 125 -12.58 -7.15 -8.02
N SER A 126 -12.55 -6.21 -8.97
CA SER A 126 -13.70 -5.91 -9.82
C SER A 126 -14.09 -7.08 -10.72
N THR A 127 -13.12 -7.90 -11.12
CA THR A 127 -13.38 -9.16 -11.85
C THR A 127 -14.00 -10.21 -10.93
N VAL A 128 -13.36 -10.47 -9.78
CA VAL A 128 -13.80 -11.48 -8.80
C VAL A 128 -15.23 -11.19 -8.32
N LYS A 129 -15.56 -9.92 -8.03
CA LYS A 129 -16.91 -9.52 -7.56
C LYS A 129 -18.05 -9.96 -8.50
N LYS A 130 -17.79 -10.16 -9.80
CA LYS A 130 -18.81 -10.60 -10.77
C LYS A 130 -19.28 -12.04 -10.54
N THR A 131 -18.45 -12.86 -9.90
CA THR A 131 -18.70 -14.29 -9.65
C THR A 131 -18.84 -14.63 -8.17
N THR A 132 -18.80 -13.62 -7.28
CA THR A 132 -18.89 -13.81 -5.82
C THR A 132 -20.27 -13.46 -5.26
N THR A 133 -20.65 -14.10 -4.15
CA THR A 133 -21.85 -13.74 -3.38
C THR A 133 -21.70 -12.38 -2.69
N LYS A 134 -22.83 -11.74 -2.33
CA LYS A 134 -22.82 -10.45 -1.61
C LYS A 134 -21.98 -10.49 -0.32
N SER A 135 -22.04 -11.59 0.43
CA SER A 135 -21.23 -11.77 1.64
C SER A 135 -19.74 -11.84 1.31
N GLY A 136 -19.36 -12.60 0.28
CA GLY A 136 -17.96 -12.65 -0.18
C GLY A 136 -17.43 -11.30 -0.67
N ILE A 137 -18.24 -10.52 -1.40
CA ILE A 137 -17.89 -9.17 -1.83
C ILE A 137 -17.54 -8.27 -0.63
N SER A 138 -18.34 -8.34 0.44
CA SER A 138 -18.07 -7.60 1.68
C SER A 138 -16.70 -7.97 2.29
N PHE A 139 -16.30 -9.25 2.26
CA PHE A 139 -14.97 -9.66 2.72
C PHE A 139 -13.85 -9.11 1.81
N LEU A 140 -14.01 -9.19 0.49
CA LEU A 140 -13.03 -8.64 -0.46
C LEU A 140 -12.80 -7.14 -0.25
N GLU A 141 -13.90 -6.38 -0.07
CA GLU A 141 -13.83 -4.93 0.20
C GLU A 141 -13.15 -4.63 1.53
N LYS A 142 -13.45 -5.41 2.57
CA LYS A 142 -12.80 -5.27 3.87
C LYS A 142 -11.28 -5.46 3.78
N ASP A 143 -10.83 -6.45 3.02
CA ASP A 143 -9.41 -6.72 2.83
C ASP A 143 -8.70 -5.59 2.07
N ILE A 144 -9.31 -5.11 0.98
CA ILE A 144 -8.77 -3.96 0.22
C ILE A 144 -8.70 -2.71 1.08
N ASN A 145 -9.80 -2.37 1.77
CA ASN A 145 -9.86 -1.20 2.63
C ASN A 145 -8.82 -1.27 3.76
N LYS A 146 -8.55 -2.46 4.31
CA LYS A 146 -7.52 -2.65 5.32
C LYS A 146 -6.12 -2.40 4.76
N LEU A 147 -5.83 -2.90 3.56
CA LEU A 147 -4.54 -2.69 2.90
C LEU A 147 -4.35 -1.21 2.52
N GLU A 148 -5.36 -0.57 1.93
CA GLU A 148 -5.32 0.86 1.62
C GLU A 148 -5.14 1.73 2.86
N GLY A 149 -5.88 1.42 3.94
CA GLY A 149 -5.73 2.12 5.20
C GLY A 149 -4.34 1.96 5.81
N SER A 150 -3.71 0.79 5.66
CA SER A 150 -2.34 0.55 6.13
C SER A 150 -1.31 1.31 5.31
N TYR A 151 -1.48 1.31 3.98
CA TYR A 151 -0.64 2.07 3.06
C TYR A 151 -0.75 3.58 3.31
N LYS A 152 -1.98 4.09 3.48
CA LYS A 152 -2.22 5.50 3.80
C LYS A 152 -1.57 5.91 5.12
N LYS A 153 -1.70 5.09 6.17
CA LYS A 153 -1.04 5.34 7.46
C LYS A 153 0.48 5.43 7.34
N LEU A 154 1.09 4.59 6.50
CA LEU A 154 2.53 4.64 6.24
C LEU A 154 2.93 6.00 5.62
N ILE A 155 2.16 6.49 4.63
CA ILE A 155 2.39 7.81 4.03
C ILE A 155 2.16 8.94 5.05
N GLU A 156 1.06 8.87 5.82
CA GLU A 156 0.73 9.89 6.81
C GLU A 156 1.83 10.02 7.88
N GLN A 157 2.43 8.90 8.30
CA GLN A 157 3.56 8.92 9.22
C GLN A 157 4.75 9.72 8.64
N VAL A 158 5.12 9.45 7.39
CA VAL A 158 6.19 10.19 6.69
C VAL A 158 5.88 11.68 6.60
N VAL A 159 4.64 12.04 6.24
CA VAL A 159 4.22 13.44 6.09
C VAL A 159 4.22 14.19 7.42
N GLU A 160 3.78 13.56 8.50
CA GLU A 160 3.77 14.21 9.82
C GLU A 160 5.19 14.48 10.31
N GLU A 161 6.14 13.57 10.09
CA GLU A 161 7.55 13.81 10.40
C GLU A 161 8.08 15.04 9.64
N HIS A 162 7.73 15.16 8.35
CA HIS A 162 8.07 16.34 7.54
C HIS A 162 7.52 17.65 8.10
N LYS A 163 6.32 17.61 8.66
CA LYS A 163 5.66 18.77 9.28
C LYS A 163 6.38 19.17 10.58
N VAL A 164 6.77 18.21 11.41
CA VAL A 164 7.54 18.47 12.64
C VAL A 164 8.87 19.16 12.35
N TYR A 165 9.61 18.70 11.34
CA TYR A 165 10.84 19.36 10.91
C TYR A 165 10.60 20.81 10.47
N LYS A 166 9.57 21.06 9.64
CA LYS A 166 9.25 22.41 9.19
C LYS A 166 8.89 23.34 10.36
N SER A 167 8.15 22.85 11.35
CA SER A 167 7.85 23.62 12.57
C SER A 167 9.13 24.00 13.30
N LYS A 168 10.02 23.03 13.54
CA LYS A 168 11.31 23.26 14.22
C LYS A 168 12.21 24.22 13.45
N LEU A 169 12.22 24.13 12.11
CA LEU A 169 12.97 25.05 11.25
C LEU A 169 12.46 26.49 11.43
N GLN A 170 11.14 26.66 11.41
CA GLN A 170 10.49 27.95 11.63
C GLN A 170 10.73 28.50 13.04
N GLU A 171 10.58 27.69 14.07
CA GLU A 171 10.80 28.08 15.46
C GLU A 171 12.25 28.53 15.68
N THR A 172 13.23 27.74 15.20
CA THR A 172 14.65 28.09 15.27
C THR A 172 14.94 29.39 14.51
N SER A 173 14.36 29.55 13.33
CA SER A 173 14.50 30.78 12.54
C SER A 173 13.94 32.01 13.25
N THR A 174 12.76 31.86 13.87
CA THR A 174 12.06 32.93 14.60
C THR A 174 12.81 33.31 15.89
N TRP A 175 13.47 32.33 16.52
CA TRP A 175 14.32 32.56 17.69
C TRP A 175 15.62 33.31 17.35
N LEU A 176 16.24 33.02 16.20
CA LEU A 176 17.48 33.69 15.76
C LEU A 176 17.27 35.16 15.35
N THR A 177 16.13 35.51 14.73
CA THR A 177 15.92 36.85 14.15
C THR A 177 16.09 38.00 15.15
N PRO A 178 15.50 37.97 16.37
CA PRO A 178 15.72 39.03 17.36
C PRO A 178 17.17 39.15 17.83
N LEU A 179 17.94 38.04 17.81
CA LEU A 179 19.36 38.06 18.19
C LEU A 179 20.21 38.77 17.14
N GLU A 180 19.93 38.53 15.86
CA GLU A 180 20.57 39.25 14.76
C GLU A 180 20.26 40.75 14.79
N ASP A 181 19.01 41.11 15.10
CA ASP A 181 18.61 42.51 15.22
C ASP A 181 19.26 43.19 16.44
N LYS A 182 19.34 42.49 17.59
CA LYS A 182 20.12 42.97 18.75
C LYS A 182 21.60 43.14 18.40
N LEU A 183 22.19 42.22 17.66
CA LEU A 183 23.60 42.30 17.24
C LEU A 183 23.84 43.54 16.36
N LYS A 184 22.99 43.80 15.36
CA LYS A 184 23.05 45.02 14.53
C LYS A 184 22.88 46.29 15.37
N PHE A 185 22.01 46.27 16.38
CA PHE A 185 21.84 47.41 17.28
C PHE A 185 23.07 47.66 18.16
N VAL A 186 23.73 46.59 18.63
CA VAL A 186 24.99 46.69 19.37
C VAL A 186 26.12 47.30 18.53
N GLU A 187 26.14 47.03 17.23
CA GLU A 187 27.10 47.63 16.29
C GLU A 187 26.94 49.14 16.17
N SER A 188 25.70 49.65 16.23
CA SER A 188 25.39 51.08 16.12
C SER A 188 25.37 51.84 17.46
N GLU A 189 25.35 51.14 18.60
CA GLU A 189 25.42 51.75 19.93
C GLU A 189 26.78 52.39 20.21
N THR A 190 26.73 53.63 20.72
CA THR A 190 27.91 54.48 20.98
C THR A 190 28.26 54.56 22.46
N CYS A 191 27.30 54.31 23.36
CA CYS A 191 27.53 54.27 24.80
C CYS A 191 28.15 52.93 25.22
N PHE A 192 29.38 52.95 25.71
CA PHE A 192 30.13 51.75 26.14
C PHE A 192 29.39 50.93 27.21
N GLU A 193 28.80 51.59 28.20
CA GLU A 193 28.06 50.95 29.30
C GLU A 193 26.85 50.15 28.77
N ASN A 194 26.08 50.75 27.85
CA ASN A 194 24.92 50.11 27.22
C ASN A 194 25.36 48.97 26.31
N LYS A 195 26.41 49.19 25.51
CA LYS A 195 26.99 48.20 24.62
C LYS A 195 27.46 46.95 25.38
N ASN A 196 28.14 47.14 26.51
CA ASN A 196 28.61 46.04 27.36
C ASN A 196 27.43 45.24 27.97
N LYS A 197 26.39 45.92 28.46
CA LYS A 197 25.18 45.25 28.99
C LYS A 197 24.45 44.45 27.92
N MET A 198 24.31 45.01 26.72
CA MET A 198 23.67 44.32 25.58
C MET A 198 24.47 43.10 25.13
N LEU A 199 25.81 43.21 25.05
CA LEU A 199 26.69 42.08 24.72
C LEU A 199 26.58 40.95 25.75
N GLN A 200 26.55 41.27 27.04
CA GLN A 200 26.37 40.27 28.11
C GLN A 200 25.04 39.52 27.98
N SER A 201 23.93 40.23 27.70
CA SER A 201 22.63 39.60 27.43
C SER A 201 22.66 38.71 26.18
N LEU A 202 23.31 39.19 25.11
CA LEU A 202 23.40 38.47 23.84
C LEU A 202 24.20 37.16 23.99
N VAL A 203 25.30 37.20 24.73
CA VAL A 203 26.11 36.01 25.04
C VAL A 203 25.31 34.98 25.83
N ALA A 204 24.56 35.41 26.87
CA ALA A 204 23.72 34.51 27.66
C ALA A 204 22.60 33.86 26.83
N GLU A 205 22.02 34.60 25.88
CA GLU A 205 21.02 34.06 24.96
C GLU A 205 21.65 33.11 23.92
N LEU A 206 22.86 33.37 23.46
CA LEU A 206 23.61 32.51 22.52
C LEU A 206 24.02 31.16 23.13
N GLU A 207 24.22 31.06 24.45
CA GLU A 207 24.46 29.78 25.12
C GLU A 207 23.31 28.78 24.90
N GLN A 208 22.09 29.28 24.64
CA GLN A 208 20.92 28.44 24.33
C GLN A 208 20.85 28.00 22.86
N ALA A 209 21.75 28.46 21.97
CA ALA A 209 21.74 28.13 20.54
C ALA A 209 21.97 26.64 20.27
N SER A 210 22.85 26.00 21.05
CA SER A 210 23.24 24.60 20.82
C SER A 210 22.06 23.63 20.91
N PRO A 211 21.20 23.67 21.94
CA PRO A 211 19.96 22.88 21.98
C PRO A 211 19.04 23.10 20.78
N TRP A 212 18.82 24.34 20.34
CA TRP A 212 17.98 24.66 19.19
C TRP A 212 18.53 24.04 17.89
N LEU A 213 19.81 24.26 17.61
CA LEU A 213 20.49 23.73 16.43
C LEU A 213 20.54 22.20 16.43
N ASN A 214 20.80 21.57 17.58
CA ASN A 214 20.79 20.12 17.71
C ASN A 214 19.39 19.54 17.48
N ASN A 215 18.36 20.15 18.05
CA ASN A 215 16.97 19.70 17.90
C ASN A 215 16.45 19.82 16.46
N LEU A 216 16.85 20.90 15.76
CA LEU A 216 16.54 21.12 14.34
C LEU A 216 17.30 20.13 13.45
N THR A 217 18.61 19.98 13.67
CA THR A 217 19.46 19.07 12.91
C THR A 217 18.95 17.63 13.04
N THR A 218 18.67 17.19 14.27
CA THR A 218 18.09 15.86 14.56
C THR A 218 16.76 15.66 13.81
N ALA A 219 15.90 16.68 13.80
CA ALA A 219 14.62 16.59 13.09
C ALA A 219 14.77 16.55 11.56
N GLY A 220 15.75 17.26 10.99
CA GLY A 220 16.03 17.24 9.56
C GLY A 220 16.69 15.95 9.10
N GLU A 221 17.61 15.42 9.90
CA GLU A 221 18.29 14.14 9.64
C GLU A 221 17.30 12.97 9.67
N ARG A 222 16.31 13.03 10.56
CA ARG A 222 15.20 12.07 10.64
C ARG A 222 14.37 11.99 9.35
N LEU A 223 14.39 13.01 8.49
CA LEU A 223 13.62 13.00 7.23
C LEU A 223 14.39 12.49 6.02
N TYR A 224 15.73 12.50 6.06
CA TYR A 224 16.53 11.90 4.99
C TYR A 224 16.09 10.49 4.58
N PRO A 225 15.63 9.66 5.54
CA PRO A 225 14.86 8.48 5.27
C PRO A 225 13.81 8.61 4.14
N ASP A 226 12.78 9.38 4.39
CA ASP A 226 11.56 9.30 3.59
C ASP A 226 11.46 10.42 2.54
N THR A 227 12.50 11.24 2.42
CA THR A 227 12.58 12.36 1.47
C THR A 227 13.36 11.98 0.20
N ALA A 228 12.82 12.33 -0.97
CA ALA A 228 13.51 12.22 -2.25
C ALA A 228 14.84 13.02 -2.29
N ALA A 229 15.73 12.71 -3.24
CA ALA A 229 17.06 13.33 -3.34
C ALA A 229 17.02 14.87 -3.38
N SER A 230 16.16 15.43 -4.23
CA SER A 230 15.94 16.87 -4.31
C SER A 230 15.50 17.47 -2.97
N GLY A 231 14.56 16.83 -2.26
CA GLY A 231 14.10 17.30 -0.97
C GLY A 231 15.16 17.20 0.13
N ARG A 232 16.05 16.20 0.09
CA ARG A 232 17.21 16.14 1.01
C ARG A 232 18.20 17.26 0.75
N ASP A 233 18.44 17.59 -0.51
CA ASP A 233 19.30 18.73 -0.86
C ASP A 233 18.71 20.04 -0.35
N THR A 234 17.38 20.20 -0.42
CA THR A 234 16.66 21.30 0.21
C THR A 234 16.88 21.33 1.73
N ILE A 235 16.63 20.21 2.43
CA ILE A 235 16.82 20.13 3.90
C ILE A 235 18.26 20.45 4.30
N ARG A 236 19.27 19.93 3.57
CA ARG A 236 20.69 20.27 3.85
C ARG A 236 21.00 21.74 3.63
N THR A 237 20.39 22.35 2.62
CA THR A 237 20.58 23.77 2.33
C THR A 237 19.95 24.63 3.42
N GLU A 238 18.74 24.27 3.87
CA GLU A 238 18.05 24.93 4.98
C GLU A 238 18.82 24.82 6.31
N LEU A 239 19.32 23.63 6.65
CA LEU A 239 20.14 23.43 7.85
C LEU A 239 21.45 24.23 7.82
N ARG A 240 22.12 24.30 6.66
CA ARG A 240 23.31 25.15 6.50
C ARG A 240 22.96 26.63 6.66
N ALA A 241 21.89 27.08 5.99
CA ALA A 241 21.45 28.46 6.07
C ALA A 241 21.16 28.90 7.51
N ILE A 242 20.55 28.04 8.33
CA ILE A 242 20.33 28.35 9.76
C ILE A 242 21.64 28.35 10.56
N ARG A 243 22.59 27.45 10.26
CA ARG A 243 23.87 27.39 10.95
C ARG A 243 24.79 28.57 10.60
N ASP A 244 24.64 29.13 9.41
CA ASP A 244 25.46 30.23 8.91
C ASP A 244 24.90 31.62 9.30
N ARG A 245 23.73 31.68 9.97
CA ARG A 245 23.18 32.87 10.63
C ARG A 245 23.87 33.12 11.98
#